data_AF-A0A530QKF2-F1
#
_entry.id   AF-A0A530QKF2-F1
#
_cell.length_a   1.000
_cell.length_b   1.000
_cell.length_c   1.000
_cell.angle_alpha   90.00
_cell.angle_beta   90.00
_cell.angle_gamma   90.00
#
_symmetry.space_group_name_H-M   'P 1'
#
loop_
_entity.id
_entity.type
_entity.pdbx_description
1 polymer ?
#
loop_
_entity_poly.entity_id
_entity_poly.type
_entity_poly.pdbx_seq_one_letter_code
_entity_poly.pdbx_strand_id
1 'polypeptide(L)'
;VEIHIWGCTIDALDKPDQIIFDLDPDEGVDVKAVRAAALQIRGQLDELSLPHFVKTSGGKGYHVVVPLKPSADWDEVKDFAHDFARALEQAAPDRYTATLSKKARTGKIFVDYLRNGRGSTTVAPYSSRAKKGATVSMPATWAEIEAGLAPNAFPVRDKT
;
A
#
# COMPACT_ATOMS: atom_id res chain seq x y z
N VAL A 1 1.85 -16.72 10.68
CA VAL A 1 2.55 -15.67 11.46
C VAL A 1 2.71 -14.47 10.56
N GLU A 2 2.66 -13.24 11.07
CA GLU A 2 2.95 -12.03 10.28
C GLU A 2 4.15 -11.31 10.90
N ILE A 3 5.03 -10.78 10.05
CA ILE A 3 6.14 -9.92 10.44
C ILE A 3 5.85 -8.54 9.87
N HIS A 4 5.81 -7.55 10.75
CA HIS A 4 5.56 -6.16 10.40
C HIS A 4 6.78 -5.32 10.79
N ILE A 5 7.14 -4.38 9.92
CA ILE A 5 8.30 -3.50 10.10
C ILE A 5 7.85 -2.06 10.22
N TRP A 6 8.66 -1.25 10.90
CA TRP A 6 8.54 0.20 10.89
C TRP A 6 9.02 0.77 9.55
N GLY A 7 8.59 1.98 9.24
CA GLY A 7 9.06 2.75 8.08
C GLY A 7 10.43 3.40 8.25
N CYS A 8 11.33 2.79 9.04
CA CYS A 8 12.68 3.30 9.32
C CYS A 8 13.65 2.17 9.65
N THR A 9 14.96 2.46 9.61
CA THR A 9 16.01 1.57 10.14
C THR A 9 16.34 1.88 11.60
N ILE A 10 17.11 0.99 12.23
CA ILE A 10 17.61 1.18 13.60
C ILE A 10 18.60 2.36 13.72
N ASP A 11 19.20 2.79 12.61
CA ASP A 11 20.19 3.88 12.60
C ASP A 11 19.53 5.26 12.73
N ALA A 12 18.23 5.38 12.41
CA ALA A 12 17.52 6.65 12.42
C ALA A 12 16.01 6.48 12.72
N LEU A 13 15.67 6.14 13.96
CA LEU A 13 14.29 5.84 14.38
C LEU A 13 13.28 6.99 14.23
N ASP A 14 13.75 8.24 14.21
CA ASP A 14 12.90 9.42 14.06
C ASP A 14 12.94 10.02 12.64
N LYS A 15 13.58 9.31 11.70
CA LYS A 15 13.70 9.71 10.29
C LYS A 15 13.27 8.55 9.39
N PRO A 16 12.00 8.51 8.96
CA PRO A 16 11.52 7.46 8.07
C PRO A 16 12.30 7.38 6.75
N ASP A 17 12.43 6.15 6.24
CA ASP A 17 13.16 5.80 5.03
C ASP A 17 12.26 5.33 3.89
N GLN A 18 10.93 5.37 4.08
CA GLN A 18 9.96 4.97 3.07
C GLN A 18 8.57 5.57 3.32
N ILE A 19 7.80 5.70 2.23
CA ILE A 19 6.36 5.93 2.23
C ILE A 19 5.66 4.66 1.78
N ILE A 20 4.56 4.32 2.43
CA ILE A 20 3.67 3.23 2.07
C ILE A 20 2.30 3.80 1.72
N PHE A 21 1.81 3.48 0.53
CA PHE A 21 0.41 3.58 0.16
C PHE A 21 -0.19 2.17 0.19
N ASP A 22 -1.01 1.87 1.21
CA ASP A 22 -1.72 0.60 1.34
C ASP A 22 -3.12 0.74 0.72
N LEU A 23 -3.38 0.02 -0.37
CA LEU A 23 -4.67 0.06 -1.05
C LEU A 23 -5.64 -0.93 -0.40
N ASP A 24 -6.57 -0.41 0.40
CA ASP A 24 -7.53 -1.21 1.16
C ASP A 24 -8.96 -1.08 0.57
N PRO A 25 -9.35 -1.98 -0.36
CA PRO A 25 -10.69 -1.96 -0.95
C PRO A 25 -11.78 -2.36 0.04
N ASP A 26 -12.93 -1.70 -0.06
CA ASP A 26 -14.15 -2.18 0.59
C ASP A 26 -14.62 -3.54 0.04
N GLU A 27 -15.50 -4.19 0.79
CA GLU A 27 -16.11 -5.44 0.35
C GLU A 27 -16.88 -5.26 -0.97
N GLY A 28 -16.68 -6.18 -1.91
CA GLY A 28 -17.32 -6.15 -3.23
C GLY A 28 -16.62 -5.32 -4.30
N VAL A 29 -15.60 -4.53 -3.96
CA VAL A 29 -14.78 -3.83 -4.97
C VAL A 29 -13.99 -4.85 -5.80
N ASP A 30 -14.13 -4.79 -7.13
CA ASP A 30 -13.43 -5.69 -8.06
C ASP A 30 -11.91 -5.49 -7.96
N VAL A 31 -11.17 -6.60 -7.89
CA VAL A 31 -9.71 -6.62 -7.90
C VAL A 31 -9.10 -5.85 -9.09
N LYS A 32 -9.79 -5.80 -10.23
CA LYS A 32 -9.38 -4.99 -11.39
C LYS A 32 -9.35 -3.49 -11.06
N ALA A 33 -10.30 -3.00 -10.27
CA ALA A 33 -10.32 -1.61 -9.82
C ALA A 33 -9.17 -1.32 -8.85
N VAL A 34 -8.84 -2.27 -7.97
CA VAL A 34 -7.71 -2.15 -7.03
C VAL A 34 -6.37 -2.16 -7.76
N ARG A 35 -6.25 -3.01 -8.79
CA ARG A 35 -5.09 -3.00 -9.69
C ARG A 35 -4.98 -1.67 -10.45
N ALA A 36 -6.08 -1.19 -11.01
CA ALA A 36 -6.09 0.11 -11.70
C ALA A 36 -5.69 1.26 -10.75
N ALA A 37 -6.05 1.17 -9.47
CA ALA A 37 -5.59 2.12 -8.46
C ALA A 37 -4.08 2.06 -8.22
N ALA A 38 -3.49 0.86 -8.10
CA ALA A 38 -2.04 0.72 -7.98
C ALA A 38 -1.30 1.32 -9.19
N LEU A 39 -1.81 1.09 -10.40
CA LEU A 39 -1.24 1.65 -11.64
C LEU A 39 -1.41 3.18 -11.72
N GLN A 40 -2.53 3.72 -11.25
CA GLN A 40 -2.74 5.17 -11.16
C GLN A 40 -1.77 5.82 -10.17
N ILE A 41 -1.56 5.22 -9.00
CA ILE A 41 -0.55 5.69 -8.03
C ILE A 41 0.84 5.67 -8.66
N ARG A 42 1.22 4.60 -9.37
CA ARG A 42 2.47 4.55 -10.13
C ARG A 42 2.61 5.75 -11.08
N GLY A 43 1.60 6.00 -11.93
CA GLY A 43 1.65 7.11 -12.89
C GLY A 43 1.83 8.47 -12.21
N GLN A 44 1.16 8.71 -11.08
CA GLN A 44 1.33 9.94 -10.31
C GLN A 44 2.70 10.06 -9.65
N LEU A 45 3.27 8.94 -9.17
CA LEU A 45 4.64 8.93 -8.62
C LEU A 45 5.69 9.13 -9.72
N ASP A 46 5.46 8.60 -10.92
CA ASP A 46 6.27 8.85 -12.11
C ASP A 46 6.29 10.36 -12.46
N GLU A 47 5.14 11.03 -12.44
CA GLU A 47 5.04 12.49 -12.67
C GLU A 47 5.83 13.30 -11.62
N LEU A 48 5.87 12.82 -10.37
CA LEU A 48 6.65 13.41 -9.29
C LEU A 48 8.14 13.00 -9.31
N SER A 49 8.56 12.15 -10.26
CA SER A 49 9.91 11.57 -10.32
C SER A 49 10.32 10.83 -9.05
N LEU A 50 9.34 10.22 -8.36
CA LEU A 50 9.58 9.45 -7.15
C LEU A 50 9.83 7.97 -7.50
N PRO A 51 10.96 7.38 -7.07
CA PRO A 51 11.18 5.94 -7.22
C PRO A 51 10.11 5.18 -6.45
N HIS A 52 9.64 4.06 -6.99
CA HIS A 52 8.54 3.34 -6.38
C HIS A 52 8.55 1.86 -6.75
N PHE A 53 8.20 1.02 -5.77
CA PHE A 53 8.07 -0.42 -5.89
C PHE A 53 6.64 -0.85 -5.55
N VAL A 54 6.26 -2.05 -5.98
CA VAL A 54 4.96 -2.64 -5.65
C VAL A 54 5.13 -4.01 -5.05
N LYS A 55 4.25 -4.34 -4.11
CA LYS A 55 4.06 -5.69 -3.62
C LYS A 55 2.59 -6.00 -3.47
N THR A 56 2.24 -7.26 -3.67
CA THR A 56 0.96 -7.78 -3.21
C THR A 56 0.92 -7.67 -1.69
N SER A 57 -0.22 -7.30 -1.10
CA SER A 57 -0.33 -7.31 0.38
C SER A 57 -0.45 -8.74 0.92
N GLY A 58 -0.63 -9.73 0.04
CA GLY A 58 -1.15 -11.04 0.37
C GLY A 58 -2.65 -11.00 0.73
N GLY A 59 -3.26 -9.81 0.81
CA GLY A 59 -4.61 -9.50 1.29
C GLY A 59 -5.64 -9.37 0.17
N LYS A 60 -6.35 -8.23 0.13
CA LYS A 60 -7.27 -7.84 -0.95
C LYS A 60 -6.69 -6.75 -1.86
N GLY A 61 -5.51 -6.20 -1.53
CA GLY A 61 -4.92 -5.06 -2.23
C GLY A 61 -3.40 -5.11 -2.39
N TYR A 62 -2.83 -3.98 -2.78
CA TYR A 62 -1.39 -3.84 -3.06
C TYR A 62 -0.80 -2.77 -2.15
N HIS A 63 0.48 -2.89 -1.85
CA HIS A 63 1.23 -1.80 -1.25
C HIS A 63 2.15 -1.22 -2.31
N VAL A 64 2.10 0.11 -2.46
CA VAL A 64 3.09 0.87 -3.24
C VAL A 64 4.06 1.50 -2.25
N VAL A 65 5.36 1.30 -2.47
CA VAL A 65 6.43 1.70 -1.56
C VAL A 65 7.32 2.71 -2.26
N VAL A 66 7.54 3.87 -1.67
CA VAL A 66 8.45 4.92 -2.15
C VAL A 66 9.62 5.00 -1.18
N PRO A 67 10.85 4.59 -1.56
CA PRO A 67 12.01 4.77 -0.70
C PRO A 67 12.35 6.26 -0.56
N LEU A 68 12.80 6.65 0.62
CA LEU A 68 13.23 8.00 0.96
C LEU A 68 14.65 8.00 1.49
N LYS A 69 15.32 9.14 1.34
CA LYS A 69 16.50 9.44 2.14
C LYS A 69 16.04 9.85 3.56
N PRO A 70 16.53 9.21 4.65
CA PRO A 70 16.13 9.55 6.02
C PRO A 70 16.53 10.98 6.40
N SER A 71 15.61 11.93 6.22
CA SER A 71 15.91 13.37 6.37
C SER A 71 14.73 14.17 6.90
N ALA A 72 13.52 13.91 6.40
CA ALA A 72 12.26 14.40 6.96
C ALA A 72 11.88 13.64 8.23
N ASP A 73 11.09 14.27 9.10
CA ASP A 73 10.48 13.59 10.25
C ASP A 73 9.19 12.82 9.87
N TRP A 74 8.62 12.13 10.87
CA TRP A 74 7.43 11.31 10.67
C TRP A 74 6.19 12.10 10.26
N ASP A 75 6.02 13.31 10.77
CA ASP A 75 4.82 14.11 10.50
C ASP A 75 4.89 14.68 9.08
N GLU A 76 6.06 15.17 8.65
CA GLU A 76 6.29 15.62 7.26
C GLU A 76 6.01 14.51 6.24
N VAL A 77 6.52 13.29 6.50
CA VAL A 77 6.31 12.15 5.57
C VAL A 77 4.85 11.70 5.57
N LYS A 78 4.20 11.68 6.73
CA LYS A 78 2.79 11.30 6.84
C LYS A 78 1.88 12.33 6.17
N ASP A 79 2.16 13.62 6.33
CA ASP A 79 1.39 14.70 5.72
C ASP A 79 1.48 14.66 4.20
N PHE A 80 2.69 14.43 3.65
CA PHE A 80 2.83 14.20 2.21
C PHE A 80 1.98 13.01 1.72
N ALA A 81 2.04 11.87 2.43
CA ALA A 81 1.26 10.69 2.05
C ALA A 81 -0.26 10.92 2.16
N HIS A 82 -0.69 11.70 3.16
CA HIS A 82 -2.08 12.11 3.33
C HIS A 82 -2.55 13.01 2.19
N ASP A 83 -1.77 14.03 1.83
CA ASP A 83 -2.13 14.96 0.76
C ASP A 83 -2.16 14.27 -0.60
N PHE A 84 -1.25 13.33 -0.85
CA PHE A 84 -1.29 12.47 -2.03
C PHE A 84 -2.58 11.63 -2.08
N ALA A 85 -2.95 10.97 -0.98
CA ALA A 85 -4.20 10.21 -0.87
C ALA A 85 -5.44 11.10 -1.06
N ARG A 86 -5.42 12.33 -0.51
CA ARG A 86 -6.50 13.30 -0.68
C ARG A 86 -6.61 13.81 -2.11
N ALA A 87 -5.51 14.00 -2.82
CA ALA A 87 -5.53 14.39 -4.22
C ALA A 87 -6.21 13.31 -5.08
N LEU A 88 -5.96 12.03 -4.80
CA LEU A 88 -6.67 10.90 -5.43
C LEU A 88 -8.17 10.92 -5.12
N GLU A 89 -8.55 11.13 -3.86
CA GLU A 89 -9.96 11.26 -3.45
C GLU A 89 -10.64 12.45 -4.15
N GLN A 90 -9.97 13.59 -4.29
CA GLN A 90 -10.54 14.75 -4.97
C GLN A 90 -10.69 14.53 -6.48
N ALA A 91 -9.72 13.86 -7.11
CA ALA A 91 -9.75 13.57 -8.53
C ALA A 91 -10.80 12.51 -8.92
N ALA A 92 -11.05 11.53 -8.05
CA ALA A 92 -12.04 10.49 -8.28
C ALA A 92 -12.76 10.09 -6.96
N PRO A 93 -13.65 10.96 -6.44
CA PRO A 93 -14.29 10.77 -5.13
C PRO A 93 -15.21 9.55 -5.08
N ASP A 94 -15.68 9.05 -6.22
CA ASP A 94 -16.50 7.84 -6.29
C ASP A 94 -15.66 6.55 -6.24
N ARG A 95 -14.33 6.65 -6.40
CA ARG A 95 -13.41 5.50 -6.43
C ARG A 95 -12.51 5.43 -5.21
N TYR A 96 -12.09 6.58 -4.69
CA TYR A 96 -11.10 6.67 -3.63
C TYR A 96 -11.66 7.36 -2.40
N THR A 97 -11.07 7.04 -1.26
CA THR A 97 -11.18 7.87 -0.07
C THR A 97 -9.86 7.90 0.68
N ALA A 98 -9.52 9.04 1.27
CA ALA A 98 -8.48 9.18 2.29
C ALA A 98 -9.08 9.22 3.71
N THR A 99 -10.39 9.04 3.84
CA THR A 99 -11.10 9.11 5.12
C THR A 99 -11.27 7.71 5.73
N LEU A 100 -10.79 7.53 6.96
CA LEU A 100 -10.82 6.23 7.66
C LEU A 100 -12.23 5.69 7.95
N SER A 101 -13.22 6.58 8.08
CA SER A 101 -14.57 6.19 8.51
C SER A 101 -15.19 5.14 7.57
N LYS A 102 -15.80 4.08 8.15
CA LYS A 102 -16.43 3.01 7.36
C LYS A 102 -17.44 3.55 6.34
N LYS A 103 -18.19 4.60 6.71
CA LYS A 103 -19.18 5.26 5.83
C LYS A 103 -18.54 5.87 4.59
N ALA A 104 -17.33 6.43 4.71
CA ALA A 104 -16.61 7.02 3.57
C ALA A 104 -16.05 5.95 2.63
N ARG A 105 -15.81 4.73 3.14
CA ARG A 105 -15.20 3.62 2.41
C ARG A 105 -16.18 2.80 1.57
N THR A 106 -17.48 2.90 1.81
CA THR A 106 -18.49 2.03 1.17
C THR A 106 -18.36 2.07 -0.36
N GLY A 107 -18.03 0.93 -0.97
CA GLY A 107 -17.86 0.77 -2.42
C GLY A 107 -16.59 1.40 -3.01
N LYS A 108 -15.66 1.88 -2.17
CA LYS A 108 -14.45 2.62 -2.59
C LYS A 108 -13.17 1.90 -2.16
N ILE A 109 -12.05 2.40 -2.64
CA ILE A 109 -10.71 2.01 -2.20
C ILE A 109 -10.20 3.06 -1.23
N PHE A 110 -9.92 2.64 0.01
CA PHE A 110 -9.21 3.49 0.95
C PHE A 110 -7.73 3.50 0.58
N VAL A 111 -7.19 4.70 0.31
CA VAL A 111 -5.75 4.89 0.11
C VAL A 111 -5.15 5.14 1.48
N ASP A 112 -4.75 4.05 2.15
CA ASP A 112 -4.27 4.08 3.53
C ASP A 112 -2.85 4.65 3.60
N TYR A 113 -2.77 5.89 4.06
CA TYR A 113 -1.53 6.61 4.36
C TYR A 113 -1.13 6.51 5.84
N LEU A 114 -1.95 5.89 6.72
CA LEU A 114 -1.71 5.85 8.16
C LEU A 114 -0.54 4.95 8.56
N ARG A 115 -0.04 4.17 7.61
CA ARG A 115 1.19 3.37 7.71
C ARG A 115 2.46 4.20 7.92
N ASN A 116 2.38 5.50 7.66
CA ASN A 116 3.53 6.42 7.64
C ASN A 116 3.70 7.24 8.93
N GLY A 117 2.97 6.90 10.00
CA GLY A 117 3.15 7.52 11.32
C GLY A 117 4.21 6.81 12.17
N ARG A 118 4.79 7.51 13.13
CA ARG A 118 5.73 6.92 14.10
C ARG A 118 5.07 5.76 14.85
N GLY A 119 5.71 4.60 14.87
CA GLY A 119 5.17 3.38 15.49
C GLY A 119 4.15 2.62 14.65
N SER A 120 3.70 3.18 13.52
CA SER A 120 2.93 2.42 12.54
C SER A 120 3.81 1.37 11.88
N THR A 121 3.17 0.28 11.46
CA THR A 121 3.87 -0.83 10.83
C THR A 121 3.17 -1.29 9.57
N THR A 122 3.97 -1.90 8.70
CA THR A 122 3.51 -2.52 7.45
C THR A 122 4.04 -3.94 7.36
N VAL A 123 3.24 -4.87 6.84
CA VAL A 123 3.68 -6.25 6.61
C VAL A 123 4.91 -6.26 5.71
N ALA A 124 5.96 -6.93 6.18
CA ALA A 124 7.25 -6.99 5.50
C ALA A 124 7.13 -7.73 4.16
N PRO A 125 7.95 -7.38 3.15
CA PRO A 125 8.18 -8.21 1.98
C PRO A 125 8.44 -9.67 2.37
N TYR A 126 7.86 -10.61 1.63
CA TYR A 126 7.95 -12.06 1.85
C TYR A 126 7.33 -12.59 3.16
N SER A 127 6.72 -11.73 3.99
CA SER A 127 6.01 -12.20 5.17
C SER A 127 4.70 -12.90 4.80
N SER A 128 4.37 -14.00 5.48
CA SER A 128 3.08 -14.65 5.36
C SER A 128 1.98 -13.85 6.05
N ARG A 129 0.73 -14.06 5.64
CA ARG A 129 -0.48 -13.50 6.24
C ARG A 129 -1.14 -14.53 7.14
N ALA A 130 -1.60 -14.11 8.31
CA ALA A 130 -2.27 -14.98 9.28
C ALA A 130 -3.74 -15.21 8.92
N LYS A 131 -3.98 -15.78 7.73
CA LYS A 131 -5.30 -16.09 7.20
C LYS A 131 -5.31 -17.42 6.45
N LYS A 132 -6.50 -17.89 6.06
CA LYS A 132 -6.66 -19.11 5.25
C LYS A 132 -5.80 -19.03 3.99
N GLY A 133 -5.04 -20.11 3.74
CA GLY A 133 -4.07 -20.20 2.63
C GLY A 133 -2.69 -19.63 2.93
N ALA A 134 -2.51 -18.93 4.06
CA ALA A 134 -1.23 -18.34 4.49
C ALA A 134 -0.50 -17.61 3.35
N THR A 135 -1.21 -16.71 2.65
CA THR A 135 -0.66 -16.01 1.49
C THR A 135 0.47 -15.07 1.85
N VAL A 136 1.33 -14.74 0.90
CA VAL A 136 2.56 -13.96 1.10
C VAL A 136 2.38 -12.54 0.60
N SER A 137 2.93 -11.57 1.34
CA SER A 137 3.14 -10.20 0.85
C SER A 137 4.32 -10.18 -0.13
N MET A 138 4.08 -10.59 -1.37
CA MET A 138 5.11 -10.83 -2.38
C MET A 138 5.47 -9.55 -3.15
N PRO A 139 6.75 -9.13 -3.17
CA PRO A 139 7.25 -8.13 -4.13
C PRO A 139 6.92 -8.54 -5.57
N ALA A 140 6.56 -7.56 -6.39
CA ALA A 140 6.19 -7.79 -7.77
C ALA A 140 6.76 -6.69 -8.67
N THR A 141 6.85 -7.00 -9.95
CA THR A 141 7.13 -6.01 -10.99
C THR A 141 5.84 -5.32 -11.42
N TRP A 142 5.96 -4.09 -11.91
CA TRP A 142 4.82 -3.39 -12.48
C TRP A 142 4.21 -4.11 -13.69
N ALA A 143 5.03 -4.79 -14.50
CA ALA A 143 4.57 -5.60 -15.62
C ALA A 143 3.68 -6.78 -15.17
N GLU A 144 4.01 -7.43 -14.05
CA GLU A 144 3.14 -8.47 -13.48
C GLU A 144 1.82 -7.90 -12.96
N ILE A 145 1.85 -6.71 -12.36
CA ILE A 145 0.63 -6.00 -11.97
C ILE A 145 -0.23 -5.72 -13.21
N GLU A 146 0.33 -5.15 -14.27
CA GLU A 146 -0.35 -4.90 -15.56
C GLU A 146 -0.94 -6.17 -16.18
N ALA A 147 -0.19 -7.29 -16.14
CA ALA A 147 -0.61 -8.60 -16.61
C ALA A 147 -1.71 -9.24 -15.74
N GLY A 148 -2.02 -8.64 -14.59
CA GLY A 148 -3.19 -8.96 -13.78
C GLY A 148 -2.92 -9.80 -12.54
N LEU A 149 -1.69 -9.79 -12.03
CA LEU A 149 -1.31 -10.48 -10.79
C LEU A 149 -2.25 -10.13 -9.63
N ALA A 150 -2.89 -11.13 -9.03
CA ALA A 150 -3.83 -10.94 -7.94
C ALA A 150 -3.13 -10.57 -6.60
N PRO A 151 -3.75 -9.76 -5.72
CA PRO A 151 -3.25 -9.37 -4.40
C PRO A 151 -2.87 -10.50 -3.44
N ASN A 152 -3.35 -11.71 -3.69
CA ASN A 152 -3.19 -12.90 -2.85
C ASN A 152 -2.70 -14.11 -3.64
N ALA A 153 -2.01 -13.88 -4.75
CA ALA A 153 -1.61 -14.93 -5.71
C ALA A 153 -0.65 -15.99 -5.13
N PHE A 154 -0.01 -15.75 -3.99
CA PHE A 154 1.08 -16.57 -3.47
C PHE A 154 0.74 -17.22 -2.11
N PRO A 155 0.02 -18.36 -2.06
CA PRO A 155 -0.18 -19.13 -0.84
C PRO A 155 1.09 -19.90 -0.43
N VAL A 156 1.36 -20.04 0.89
CA VAL A 156 2.51 -20.83 1.40
C VAL A 156 2.27 -22.34 1.31
N ARG A 157 1.00 -22.78 1.32
CA ARG A 157 0.65 -24.18 1.11
C ARG A 157 -0.07 -24.33 -0.22
N ASP A 158 0.27 -25.37 -0.96
CA ASP A 158 -0.48 -25.76 -2.15
C ASP A 158 -1.95 -26.02 -1.80
N LYS A 159 -2.81 -25.88 -2.81
CA LYS A 159 -4.23 -26.24 -2.73
C LYS A 159 -4.37 -27.77 -2.66
N THR A 160 -3.94 -28.39 -1.57
CA THR A 160 -4.25 -29.78 -1.25
C THR A 160 -5.41 -29.86 -0.28
#